data_AF-A0ABD3J0T7-F1
#
_entry.id   AF-A0ABD3J0T7-F1
#
_cell.length_a   1.000
_cell.length_b   1.000
_cell.length_c   1.000
_cell.angle_alpha   90.00
_cell.angle_beta   90.00
_cell.angle_gamma   90.00
#
_symmetry.space_group_name_H-M   'P 1'
#
loop_
_entity.id
_entity.type
_entity.pdbx_description
1 polymer ?
#
loop_
_entity_poly.entity_id
_entity_poly.type
_entity_poly.pdbx_seq_one_letter_code
_entity_poly.pdbx_strand_id
1 'polypeptide(L)'
;MESEGRNGKKLILVPDHSRATSLPCFSWRQSSSPRASPSQLLNTHFNSPDSSAHPNFTFLCIPDGLSEEEVRNPDLMGIVLRLNVNCESNFRECLTRGTNHMEPVDKICCIIYDAFVYFSEAVACDLKIPSIALHTSSAATTIVRPILLQLKAQGHIPIPDSMLQALVPLHRPLRFKDLPLSNFGSLDYFLELVVLVSNIRSSSAIIFNTIHCLEESPLAQLHQQFQVPIFAIGPLHKLAPTSAVSLLQEDTGCIPWLDKQTHNSVIYVSLGSIAHLDQDQLSEMAWGLANSKQPFLWVIRPGSIPGSEWIESMDEEFKECVKDRACIVKWAPQKKVLAHDAVGGFWSHCGWNSTLESIGVGVPIICQPCFGDQNVNARYLTHEWKVGLELEGEIERGTLERAVRTLMKQKEGEEMRQRVLDLKHKVEVSIGDGGYSSHYLSELVELLTSF
;
A
#
# COMPACT_ATOMS: atom_id res chain seq x y z
N MET A 1 42.39 -1.38 -20.60
CA MET A 1 41.65 -1.68 -21.84
C MET A 1 40.72 -2.83 -21.50
N GLU A 2 39.64 -2.53 -20.80
CA GLU A 2 38.47 -3.40 -20.63
C GLU A 2 37.28 -2.47 -20.85
N SER A 3 36.64 -2.65 -22.00
CA SER A 3 35.46 -1.93 -22.42
C SER A 3 34.25 -2.57 -21.73
N GLU A 4 33.89 -2.10 -20.54
CA GLU A 4 32.59 -2.42 -19.93
C GLU A 4 31.50 -1.70 -20.73
N GLY A 5 30.84 -2.44 -21.62
CA GLY A 5 29.77 -1.93 -22.46
C GLY A 5 28.60 -1.40 -21.64
N ARG A 6 28.22 -0.14 -21.87
CA ARG A 6 26.90 0.38 -21.52
C ARG A 6 25.86 -0.41 -22.31
N ASN A 7 25.24 -1.42 -21.71
CA ASN A 7 24.03 -2.03 -22.26
C ASN A 7 22.87 -1.05 -22.06
N GLY A 8 22.60 -0.20 -23.05
CA GLY A 8 21.42 0.65 -23.06
C GLY A 8 20.17 -0.18 -23.30
N LYS A 9 19.58 -0.68 -22.22
CA LYS A 9 18.27 -1.33 -22.25
C LYS A 9 17.32 -0.48 -21.41
N LYS A 10 16.12 -0.20 -21.93
CA LYS A 10 15.11 0.63 -21.24
C LYS A 10 14.15 -0.26 -20.48
N LEU A 11 13.98 0.03 -19.20
CA LEU A 11 12.92 -0.53 -18.37
C LEU A 11 11.75 0.45 -18.33
N ILE A 12 10.54 -0.05 -18.55
CA ILE A 12 9.30 0.71 -18.40
C ILE A 12 8.66 0.34 -17.07
N LEU A 13 8.29 1.34 -16.28
CA LEU A 13 7.53 1.18 -15.05
C LEU A 13 6.11 1.73 -15.25
N VAL A 14 5.09 0.93 -14.96
CA VAL A 14 3.68 1.31 -15.07
C VAL A 14 3.01 1.18 -13.69
N PRO A 15 2.96 2.26 -12.88
CA PRO A 15 2.31 2.23 -11.59
C PRO A 15 0.79 2.17 -11.73
N ASP A 16 0.10 1.70 -10.68
CA ASP A 16 -1.34 1.80 -10.61
C ASP A 16 -1.81 3.27 -10.48
N HIS A 17 -2.98 3.49 -11.05
CA HIS A 17 -3.67 4.75 -11.16
C HIS A 17 -4.19 5.23 -9.79
N SER A 18 -4.31 4.33 -8.80
CA SER A 18 -4.60 4.69 -7.43
C SER A 18 -3.36 5.26 -6.73
N ARG A 19 -3.53 6.40 -6.08
CA ARG A 19 -2.44 7.16 -5.46
C ARG A 19 -1.64 6.37 -4.39
N ALA A 20 -2.22 5.33 -3.79
CA ALA A 20 -1.58 4.58 -2.70
C ALA A 20 -0.54 3.56 -3.18
N THR A 21 -0.66 3.05 -4.41
CA THR A 21 0.11 1.96 -5.02
C THR A 21 1.16 2.43 -6.00
N SER A 22 1.24 3.75 -6.28
CA SER A 22 2.27 4.33 -7.13
C SER A 22 3.63 4.47 -6.42
N LEU A 23 3.63 4.68 -5.10
CA LEU A 23 4.80 4.83 -4.21
C LEU A 23 5.84 3.67 -4.27
N PRO A 24 5.44 2.38 -4.31
CA PRO A 24 6.33 1.24 -4.42
C PRO A 24 7.16 1.20 -5.72
N CYS A 25 6.55 1.53 -6.88
CA CYS A 25 7.23 1.51 -8.18
C CYS A 25 8.43 2.47 -8.23
N PHE A 26 8.31 3.65 -7.61
CA PHE A 26 9.38 4.65 -7.57
C PHE A 26 10.57 4.25 -6.71
N SER A 27 10.33 3.41 -5.71
CA SER A 27 11.33 3.01 -4.73
C SER A 27 12.33 2.01 -5.34
N TRP A 28 11.84 1.08 -6.16
CA TRP A 28 12.63 -0.03 -6.68
C TRP A 28 13.90 0.39 -7.46
N ARG A 29 13.82 1.38 -8.35
CA ARG A 29 14.95 1.73 -9.24
C ARG A 29 16.15 2.35 -8.53
N GLN A 30 15.93 3.09 -7.45
CA GLN A 30 17.04 3.76 -6.78
C GLN A 30 17.94 2.78 -6.00
N SER A 31 17.42 1.59 -5.70
CA SER A 31 18.18 0.48 -5.14
C SER A 31 19.01 -0.27 -6.20
N SER A 32 18.54 -0.30 -7.45
CA SER A 32 19.15 -1.06 -8.54
C SER A 32 20.13 -0.18 -9.36
N SER A 33 21.41 -0.19 -8.98
CA SER A 33 22.58 0.33 -9.71
C SER A 33 22.54 1.81 -10.18
N PRO A 34 23.37 2.70 -9.60
CA PRO A 34 23.46 4.12 -10.01
C PRO A 34 24.05 4.36 -11.42
N ARG A 35 24.35 3.30 -12.19
CA ARG A 35 24.97 3.38 -13.53
C ARG A 35 24.07 2.88 -14.67
N ALA A 36 22.81 2.53 -14.41
CA ALA A 36 21.86 2.09 -15.44
C ALA A 36 21.25 3.27 -16.24
N SER A 37 20.92 3.04 -17.52
CA SER A 37 20.24 4.01 -18.39
C SER A 37 18.91 4.54 -17.80
N PRO A 38 18.42 5.73 -18.19
CA PRO A 38 17.15 6.28 -17.71
C PRO A 38 15.98 5.29 -17.92
N SER A 39 15.34 4.83 -16.84
CA SER A 39 14.06 4.11 -16.95
C SER A 39 12.97 5.13 -17.25
N GLN A 40 12.02 4.73 -18.09
CA GLN A 40 10.86 5.55 -18.40
C GLN A 40 9.73 5.11 -17.49
N LEU A 41 9.13 6.06 -16.79
CA LEU A 41 7.89 5.83 -16.08
C LEU A 41 6.75 6.25 -17.00
N LEU A 42 5.83 5.33 -17.25
CA LEU A 42 4.63 5.62 -18.01
C LEU A 42 3.44 5.70 -17.05
N ASN A 43 2.75 6.83 -17.02
CA ASN A 43 1.58 7.04 -16.17
C ASN A 43 0.41 7.64 -16.98
N THR A 44 -0.79 7.56 -16.45
CA THR A 44 -1.96 8.29 -16.95
C THR A 44 -1.98 9.74 -16.51
N HIS A 45 -2.83 10.57 -17.13
CA HIS A 45 -3.09 11.92 -16.64
C HIS A 45 -3.76 11.89 -15.25
N PHE A 46 -4.63 10.91 -15.02
CA PHE A 46 -5.19 10.62 -13.70
C PHE A 46 -4.07 10.29 -12.70
N ASN A 47 -3.97 11.11 -11.64
CA ASN A 47 -3.01 10.96 -10.54
C ASN A 47 -1.53 10.94 -10.95
N SER A 48 -1.15 11.73 -11.96
CA SER A 48 0.25 11.86 -12.36
C SER A 48 1.11 12.52 -11.25
N PRO A 49 2.29 11.96 -10.94
CA PRO A 49 3.25 12.56 -10.01
C PRO A 49 3.91 13.79 -10.64
N ASP A 50 4.44 14.67 -9.80
CA ASP A 50 5.24 15.81 -10.25
C ASP A 50 6.59 15.33 -10.80
N SER A 51 6.77 15.42 -12.12
CA SER A 51 8.00 15.00 -12.80
C SER A 51 9.23 15.79 -12.39
N SER A 52 9.06 17.03 -11.90
CA SER A 52 10.17 17.88 -11.46
C SER A 52 10.83 17.35 -10.17
N ALA A 53 10.10 16.58 -9.36
CA ALA A 53 10.61 15.92 -8.17
C ALA A 53 11.47 14.67 -8.49
N HIS A 54 11.58 14.27 -9.76
CA HIS A 54 12.11 12.96 -10.16
C HIS A 54 13.02 13.02 -11.40
N PRO A 55 14.17 13.72 -11.33
CA PRO A 55 15.04 13.95 -12.49
C PRO A 55 15.66 12.66 -13.07
N ASN A 56 15.68 11.58 -12.29
CA ASN A 56 16.22 10.30 -12.74
C ASN A 56 15.26 9.57 -13.69
N PHE A 57 13.97 9.91 -13.70
CA PHE A 57 12.96 9.26 -14.53
C PHE A 57 12.55 10.14 -15.71
N THR A 58 12.31 9.51 -16.84
CA THR A 58 11.57 10.16 -17.95
C THR A 58 10.10 9.80 -17.82
N PHE A 59 9.23 10.78 -17.68
CA PHE A 59 7.79 10.58 -17.56
C PHE A 59 7.14 10.57 -18.94
N LEU A 60 6.38 9.54 -19.22
CA LEU A 60 5.50 9.42 -20.39
C LEU A 60 4.07 9.42 -19.89
N CYS A 61 3.29 10.40 -20.31
CA CYS A 61 1.88 10.49 -19.94
C CYS A 61 1.03 9.94 -21.09
N ILE A 62 0.11 9.03 -20.79
CA ILE A 62 -0.86 8.52 -21.76
C ILE A 62 -2.27 9.06 -21.45
N PRO A 63 -3.08 9.35 -22.48
CA PRO A 63 -4.50 9.68 -22.31
C PRO A 63 -5.25 8.52 -21.67
N ASP A 64 -6.00 8.82 -20.60
CA ASP A 64 -6.83 7.86 -19.86
C ASP A 64 -8.30 7.83 -20.32
N GLY A 65 -8.72 8.82 -21.11
CA GLY A 65 -10.06 8.90 -21.68
C GLY A 65 -11.17 9.03 -20.64
N LEU A 66 -10.86 9.42 -19.39
CA LEU A 66 -11.86 9.62 -18.36
C LEU A 66 -12.47 11.02 -18.43
N SER A 67 -13.80 11.11 -18.35
CA SER A 67 -14.50 12.37 -18.12
C SER A 67 -14.39 12.82 -16.66
N GLU A 68 -14.63 14.12 -16.40
CA GLU A 68 -14.64 14.61 -15.01
C GLU A 68 -15.72 13.96 -14.15
N GLU A 69 -16.85 13.56 -14.74
CA GLU A 69 -17.92 12.86 -14.05
C GLU A 69 -17.49 11.46 -13.61
N GLU A 70 -16.79 10.73 -14.49
CA GLU A 70 -16.25 9.41 -14.18
C GLU A 70 -15.14 9.48 -13.12
N VAL A 71 -14.31 10.52 -13.13
CA VAL A 71 -13.30 10.77 -12.10
C VAL A 71 -13.92 11.00 -10.71
N ARG A 72 -15.12 11.59 -10.66
CA ARG A 72 -15.86 11.82 -9.41
C ARG A 72 -16.70 10.61 -8.96
N ASN A 73 -16.70 9.52 -9.71
CA ASN A 73 -17.47 8.33 -9.37
C ASN A 73 -16.88 7.64 -8.12
N PRO A 74 -17.69 7.34 -7.09
CA PRO A 74 -17.21 6.62 -5.89
C PRO A 74 -16.83 5.16 -6.18
N ASP A 75 -17.24 4.59 -7.33
CA ASP A 75 -16.88 3.25 -7.76
C ASP A 75 -15.45 3.20 -8.32
N LEU A 76 -14.48 3.13 -7.41
CA LEU A 76 -13.06 3.01 -7.75
C LEU A 76 -12.76 1.77 -8.61
N MET A 77 -13.47 0.66 -8.41
CA MET A 77 -13.23 -0.58 -9.16
C MET A 77 -13.67 -0.42 -10.61
N GLY A 78 -14.81 0.23 -10.85
CA GLY A 78 -15.28 0.59 -12.19
C GLY A 78 -14.32 1.54 -12.90
N ILE A 79 -13.74 2.51 -12.19
CA ILE A 79 -12.71 3.41 -12.73
C ILE A 79 -11.47 2.60 -13.18
N VAL A 80 -10.96 1.68 -12.34
CA VAL A 80 -9.80 0.84 -12.67
C VAL A 80 -10.08 -0.03 -13.90
N LEU A 81 -11.27 -0.64 -14.01
CA LEU A 81 -11.65 -1.41 -15.21
C LEU A 81 -11.69 -0.53 -16.46
N ARG A 82 -12.28 0.67 -16.38
CA ARG A 82 -12.35 1.61 -17.51
C ARG A 82 -10.96 2.07 -17.94
N LEU A 83 -10.10 2.42 -16.98
CA LEU A 83 -8.72 2.82 -17.25
C LEU A 83 -7.97 1.74 -18.02
N ASN A 84 -8.14 0.47 -17.66
CA ASN A 84 -7.51 -0.63 -18.39
C ASN A 84 -7.95 -0.73 -19.85
N VAL A 85 -9.23 -0.49 -20.13
CA VAL A 85 -9.74 -0.48 -21.51
C VAL A 85 -9.24 0.75 -22.28
N ASN A 86 -9.36 1.93 -21.68
CA ASN A 86 -9.08 3.20 -22.36
C ASN A 86 -7.58 3.41 -22.65
N CYS A 87 -6.71 2.92 -21.75
CA CYS A 87 -5.27 3.16 -21.84
C CYS A 87 -4.55 2.22 -22.82
N GLU A 88 -5.13 1.07 -23.16
CA GLU A 88 -4.44 0.01 -23.90
C GLU A 88 -3.91 0.48 -25.25
N SER A 89 -4.75 1.15 -26.07
CA SER A 89 -4.36 1.59 -27.42
C SER A 89 -3.27 2.66 -27.38
N ASN A 90 -3.40 3.62 -26.48
CA ASN A 90 -2.43 4.71 -26.31
C ASN A 90 -1.10 4.18 -25.76
N PHE A 91 -1.14 3.22 -24.85
CA PHE A 91 0.04 2.55 -24.33
C PHE A 91 0.77 1.79 -25.44
N ARG A 92 0.04 1.00 -26.24
CA ARG A 92 0.58 0.29 -27.40
C ARG A 92 1.21 1.24 -28.41
N GLU A 93 0.56 2.35 -28.73
CA GLU A 93 1.11 3.36 -29.61
C GLU A 93 2.37 4.00 -29.03
N CYS A 94 2.39 4.30 -27.73
CA CYS A 94 3.56 4.86 -27.05
C CYS A 94 4.77 3.93 -27.15
N LEU A 95 4.58 2.63 -26.88
CA LEU A 95 5.65 1.64 -26.95
C LEU A 95 6.13 1.42 -28.40
N THR A 96 5.22 1.37 -29.38
CA THR A 96 5.57 1.11 -30.79
C THR A 96 6.23 2.30 -31.49
N ARG A 97 5.79 3.53 -31.20
CA ARG A 97 6.49 4.75 -31.64
C ARG A 97 7.89 4.81 -31.04
N GLY A 98 8.03 4.36 -29.79
CA GLY A 98 9.32 4.13 -29.15
C GLY A 98 10.19 3.18 -29.97
N THR A 99 9.72 1.96 -30.24
CA THR A 99 10.56 0.89 -30.84
C THR A 99 10.95 1.10 -32.31
N ASN A 100 10.16 1.80 -33.12
CA ASN A 100 10.39 1.90 -34.58
C ASN A 100 11.52 2.86 -35.00
N HIS A 101 12.07 3.65 -34.07
CA HIS A 101 13.12 4.65 -34.34
C HIS A 101 14.36 4.49 -33.44
N MET A 102 14.54 3.31 -32.83
CA MET A 102 15.55 3.08 -31.81
C MET A 102 16.82 2.39 -32.32
N GLU A 103 17.97 2.93 -31.95
CA GLU A 103 19.24 2.21 -31.98
C GLU A 103 19.19 0.99 -31.02
N PRO A 104 20.02 -0.04 -31.17
CA PRO A 104 20.03 -1.22 -30.29
C PRO A 104 20.15 -0.91 -28.79
N VAL A 105 20.72 0.26 -28.47
CA VAL A 105 20.96 0.84 -27.13
C VAL A 105 19.70 1.52 -26.54
N ASP A 106 18.59 1.51 -27.27
CA ASP A 106 17.33 2.10 -26.82
C ASP A 106 16.20 1.07 -26.65
N LYS A 107 16.44 -0.21 -26.98
CA LYS A 107 15.40 -1.26 -26.93
C LYS A 107 14.82 -1.42 -25.53
N ILE A 108 13.50 -1.53 -25.45
CA ILE A 108 12.78 -1.87 -24.21
C ILE A 108 13.09 -3.33 -23.85
N CYS A 109 13.64 -3.56 -22.65
CA CYS A 109 13.96 -4.92 -22.18
C CYS A 109 12.84 -5.56 -21.39
N CYS A 110 12.09 -4.78 -20.60
CA CYS A 110 11.04 -5.28 -19.76
C CYS A 110 10.05 -4.18 -19.38
N ILE A 111 8.81 -4.58 -19.09
CA ILE A 111 7.77 -3.73 -18.50
C ILE A 111 7.46 -4.28 -17.09
N ILE A 112 7.67 -3.47 -16.06
CA ILE A 112 7.19 -3.77 -14.70
C ILE A 112 5.91 -2.98 -14.49
N TYR A 113 4.81 -3.66 -14.17
CA TYR A 113 3.49 -3.05 -14.05
C TYR A 113 2.82 -3.45 -12.74
N ASP A 114 2.04 -2.56 -12.13
CA ASP A 114 1.18 -2.94 -11.00
C ASP A 114 0.11 -3.92 -11.48
N ALA A 115 -0.17 -4.96 -10.69
CA ALA A 115 -1.10 -6.03 -11.06
C ALA A 115 -2.51 -5.55 -11.45
N PHE A 116 -2.97 -4.39 -10.96
CA PHE A 116 -4.25 -3.80 -11.35
C PHE A 116 -4.22 -3.09 -12.72
N VAL A 117 -3.03 -2.84 -13.29
CA VAL A 117 -2.81 -2.20 -14.60
C VAL A 117 -2.54 -3.25 -15.67
N TYR A 118 -3.47 -4.19 -15.77
CA TYR A 118 -3.33 -5.42 -16.52
C TYR A 118 -3.34 -5.25 -18.05
N PHE A 119 -3.72 -4.08 -18.59
CA PHE A 119 -3.54 -3.77 -20.02
C PHE A 119 -2.06 -3.77 -20.42
N SER A 120 -1.17 -3.43 -19.47
CA SER A 120 0.27 -3.36 -19.71
C SER A 120 0.83 -4.71 -20.12
N GLU A 121 0.35 -5.78 -19.49
CA GLU A 121 0.76 -7.14 -19.79
C GLU A 121 0.21 -7.61 -21.14
N ALA A 122 -1.05 -7.32 -21.46
CA ALA A 122 -1.63 -7.68 -22.76
C ALA A 122 -0.83 -7.05 -23.92
N VAL A 123 -0.50 -5.76 -23.79
CA VAL A 123 0.33 -5.06 -24.78
C VAL A 123 1.76 -5.59 -24.80
N ALA A 124 2.36 -5.88 -23.65
CA ALA A 124 3.69 -6.46 -23.57
C ALA A 124 3.77 -7.81 -24.29
N CYS A 125 2.78 -8.69 -24.05
CA CYS A 125 2.65 -9.99 -24.70
C CYS A 125 2.61 -9.87 -26.22
N ASP A 126 1.74 -9.00 -26.75
CA ASP A 126 1.58 -8.80 -28.19
C ASP A 126 2.85 -8.25 -28.85
N LEU A 127 3.55 -7.35 -28.16
CA LEU A 127 4.81 -6.78 -28.63
C LEU A 127 6.02 -7.68 -28.35
N LYS A 128 5.81 -8.84 -27.72
CA LYS A 128 6.83 -9.81 -27.30
C LYS A 128 7.90 -9.17 -26.41
N ILE A 129 7.48 -8.25 -25.53
CA ILE A 129 8.30 -7.61 -24.52
C ILE A 129 8.09 -8.38 -23.21
N PRO A 130 9.15 -8.83 -22.52
CA PRO A 130 9.03 -9.40 -21.18
C PRO A 130 8.29 -8.46 -20.23
N SER A 131 7.45 -9.02 -19.36
CA SER A 131 6.74 -8.27 -18.33
C SER A 131 6.91 -8.90 -16.95
N ILE A 132 6.84 -8.09 -15.91
CA ILE A 132 6.88 -8.52 -14.51
C ILE A 132 5.74 -7.84 -13.77
N ALA A 133 4.90 -8.62 -13.10
CA ALA A 133 3.80 -8.11 -12.29
C ALA A 133 4.31 -7.64 -10.94
N LEU A 134 3.91 -6.46 -10.49
CA LEU A 134 4.15 -5.94 -9.14
C LEU A 134 2.85 -6.00 -8.34
N HIS A 135 2.87 -6.77 -7.25
CA HIS A 135 1.80 -6.81 -6.26
C HIS A 135 2.15 -5.89 -5.09
N THR A 136 1.30 -4.89 -4.89
CA THR A 136 1.43 -3.87 -3.84
C THR A 136 0.60 -4.17 -2.59
N SER A 137 -0.15 -5.28 -2.57
CA SER A 137 -0.81 -5.87 -1.39
C SER A 137 0.01 -7.01 -0.79
N SER A 138 -0.36 -7.44 0.42
CA SER A 138 0.24 -8.62 1.08
C SER A 138 0.10 -9.91 0.27
N ALA A 139 1.05 -10.83 0.43
CA ALA A 139 0.98 -12.17 -0.13
C ALA A 139 -0.24 -12.93 0.41
N ALA A 140 -0.53 -12.78 1.70
CA ALA A 140 -1.71 -13.32 2.38
C ALA A 140 -3.02 -12.87 1.72
N THR A 141 -3.12 -11.60 1.32
CA THR A 141 -4.30 -11.10 0.58
C THR A 141 -4.43 -11.79 -0.78
N THR A 142 -3.31 -11.97 -1.48
CA THR A 142 -3.32 -12.52 -2.84
C THR A 142 -3.81 -13.97 -2.86
N ILE A 143 -3.41 -14.81 -1.90
CA ILE A 143 -3.85 -16.21 -1.82
C ILE A 143 -5.34 -16.36 -1.48
N VAL A 144 -5.96 -15.40 -0.78
CA VAL A 144 -7.37 -15.54 -0.36
C VAL A 144 -8.37 -14.88 -1.31
N ARG A 145 -7.92 -14.02 -2.24
CA ARG A 145 -8.79 -13.40 -3.25
C ARG A 145 -9.61 -14.44 -4.06
N PRO A 146 -9.03 -15.56 -4.55
CA PRO A 146 -9.80 -16.58 -5.28
C PRO A 146 -10.94 -17.21 -4.47
N ILE A 147 -10.87 -17.20 -3.14
CA ILE A 147 -11.93 -17.74 -2.27
C ILE A 147 -13.23 -16.94 -2.43
N LEU A 148 -13.13 -15.63 -2.69
CA LEU A 148 -14.30 -14.80 -2.95
C LEU A 148 -15.07 -15.26 -4.20
N LEU A 149 -14.34 -15.69 -5.24
CA LEU A 149 -14.95 -16.24 -6.46
C LEU A 149 -15.68 -17.56 -6.17
N GLN A 150 -15.08 -18.41 -5.34
CA GLN A 150 -15.70 -19.67 -4.91
C GLN A 150 -16.98 -19.42 -4.10
N LEU A 151 -16.94 -18.48 -3.16
CA LEU A 151 -18.12 -18.08 -2.38
C LEU A 151 -19.23 -17.54 -3.26
N LYS A 152 -18.90 -16.70 -4.25
CA LYS A 152 -19.90 -16.22 -5.23
C LYS A 152 -20.54 -17.37 -6.00
N ALA A 153 -19.73 -18.30 -6.51
CA ALA A 153 -20.22 -19.45 -7.27
C ALA A 153 -21.13 -20.37 -6.42
N GLN A 154 -20.91 -20.43 -5.11
CA GLN A 154 -21.71 -21.19 -4.15
C GLN A 154 -22.95 -20.42 -3.64
N GLY A 155 -23.14 -19.16 -4.03
CA GLY A 155 -24.23 -18.32 -3.52
C GLY A 155 -24.03 -17.84 -2.08
N HIS A 156 -22.80 -17.80 -1.59
CA HIS A 156 -22.42 -17.33 -0.25
C HIS A 156 -21.91 -15.88 -0.27
N ILE A 157 -22.38 -15.08 -1.21
CA ILE A 157 -22.18 -13.63 -1.24
C ILE A 157 -23.56 -12.95 -1.28
N PRO A 158 -23.92 -12.11 -0.29
CA PRO A 158 -23.14 -11.75 0.90
C PRO A 158 -22.85 -12.95 1.81
N ILE A 159 -21.74 -12.89 2.55
CA ILE A 159 -21.30 -13.97 3.44
C ILE A 159 -22.34 -14.15 4.55
N PRO A 160 -22.91 -15.36 4.76
CA PRO A 160 -23.90 -15.58 5.81
C PRO A 160 -23.33 -15.30 7.21
N ASP A 161 -24.15 -14.74 8.11
CA ASP A 161 -23.74 -14.42 9.50
C ASP A 161 -23.18 -15.64 10.25
N SER A 162 -23.75 -16.81 9.99
CA SER A 162 -23.29 -18.09 10.56
C SER A 162 -21.87 -18.47 10.17
N MET A 163 -21.37 -17.95 9.04
CA MET A 163 -20.02 -18.20 8.54
C MET A 163 -19.02 -17.14 8.95
N LEU A 164 -19.45 -15.91 9.27
CA LEU A 164 -18.55 -14.76 9.48
C LEU A 164 -17.40 -15.04 10.46
N GLN A 165 -17.68 -15.76 11.55
CA GLN A 165 -16.69 -16.09 12.58
C GLN A 165 -15.93 -17.39 12.33
N ALA A 166 -16.36 -18.21 11.37
CA ALA A 166 -15.68 -19.45 11.05
C ALA A 166 -14.34 -19.16 10.36
N LEU A 167 -13.33 -19.98 10.67
CA LEU A 167 -12.01 -19.88 10.03
C LEU A 167 -12.10 -20.27 8.56
N VAL A 168 -11.39 -19.54 7.72
CA VAL A 168 -11.18 -19.90 6.33
C VAL A 168 -10.26 -21.14 6.30
N PRO A 169 -10.70 -22.26 5.69
CA PRO A 169 -9.90 -23.48 5.64
C PRO A 169 -8.51 -23.23 5.03
N LEU A 170 -7.45 -23.77 5.64
CA LEU A 170 -6.06 -23.63 5.21
C LEU A 170 -5.46 -22.21 5.23
N HIS A 171 -6.24 -21.19 5.61
CA HIS A 171 -5.82 -19.78 5.61
C HIS A 171 -5.91 -19.15 7.00
N ARG A 172 -5.52 -19.89 8.05
CA ARG A 172 -5.40 -19.31 9.40
C ARG A 172 -4.42 -18.12 9.38
N PRO A 173 -4.66 -17.05 10.16
CA PRO A 173 -5.72 -16.89 11.18
C PRO A 173 -7.05 -16.31 10.67
N LEU A 174 -7.27 -16.27 9.35
CA LEU A 174 -8.40 -15.56 8.75
C LEU A 174 -9.74 -16.26 9.02
N ARG A 175 -10.75 -15.46 9.31
CA ARG A 175 -12.17 -15.82 9.30
C ARG A 175 -12.82 -15.35 8.00
N PHE A 176 -14.02 -15.85 7.69
CA PHE A 176 -14.74 -15.40 6.50
C PHE A 176 -15.02 -13.89 6.50
N LYS A 177 -15.27 -13.28 7.67
CA LYS A 177 -15.42 -11.81 7.76
C LYS A 177 -14.13 -11.02 7.51
N ASP A 178 -12.98 -11.68 7.61
CA ASP A 178 -11.67 -11.03 7.40
C ASP A 178 -11.26 -11.06 5.91
N LEU A 179 -12.04 -11.71 5.03
CA LEU A 179 -11.77 -11.79 3.60
C LEU A 179 -11.82 -10.41 2.94
N PRO A 180 -11.03 -10.19 1.86
CA PRO A 180 -10.78 -8.84 1.35
C PRO A 180 -11.91 -8.33 0.45
N LEU A 181 -13.13 -8.23 0.96
CA LEU A 181 -14.26 -7.62 0.27
C LEU A 181 -14.07 -6.10 0.16
N SER A 182 -14.23 -5.55 -1.03
CA SER A 182 -14.24 -4.10 -1.24
C SER A 182 -15.64 -3.53 -0.96
N ASN A 183 -15.69 -2.44 -0.21
CA ASN A 183 -16.89 -1.59 -0.09
C ASN A 183 -16.86 -0.41 -1.07
N PHE A 184 -15.78 -0.27 -1.85
CA PHE A 184 -15.68 0.73 -2.91
C PHE A 184 -16.20 0.13 -4.20
N GLY A 185 -17.39 0.57 -4.58
CA GLY A 185 -17.96 0.27 -5.89
C GLY A 185 -18.71 -1.06 -5.99
N SER A 186 -18.96 -1.48 -7.23
CA SER A 186 -19.66 -2.72 -7.53
C SER A 186 -18.86 -3.95 -7.11
N LEU A 187 -19.49 -4.82 -6.32
CA LEU A 187 -18.92 -6.12 -5.97
C LEU A 187 -18.63 -6.97 -7.23
N ASP A 188 -19.45 -6.83 -8.27
CA ASP A 188 -19.21 -7.54 -9.53
C ASP A 188 -17.93 -7.06 -10.22
N TYR A 189 -17.69 -5.74 -10.27
CA TYR A 189 -16.44 -5.18 -10.80
C TYR A 189 -15.24 -5.57 -9.96
N PHE A 190 -15.38 -5.60 -8.63
CA PHE A 190 -14.32 -6.07 -7.76
C PHE A 190 -13.96 -7.54 -8.04
N LEU A 191 -14.96 -8.42 -8.17
CA LEU A 191 -14.72 -9.83 -8.44
C LEU A 191 -14.18 -10.07 -9.86
N GLU A 192 -14.59 -9.26 -10.83
CA GLU A 192 -13.98 -9.25 -12.16
C GLU A 192 -12.50 -8.88 -12.09
N LEU A 193 -12.15 -7.82 -11.35
CA LEU A 193 -10.75 -7.47 -11.09
C LEU A 193 -9.99 -8.60 -10.40
N VAL A 194 -10.59 -9.27 -9.41
CA VAL A 194 -9.98 -10.44 -8.75
C VAL A 194 -9.62 -11.53 -9.76
N VAL A 195 -10.51 -11.85 -10.71
CA VAL A 195 -10.21 -12.81 -11.79
C VAL A 195 -9.01 -12.33 -12.62
N LEU A 196 -9.02 -11.06 -13.01
CA LEU A 196 -8.02 -10.48 -13.90
C LEU A 196 -6.63 -10.41 -13.26
N VAL A 197 -6.53 -10.09 -11.97
CA VAL A 197 -5.26 -9.94 -11.22
C VAL A 197 -4.75 -11.23 -10.59
N SER A 198 -5.60 -12.24 -10.42
CA SER A 198 -5.18 -13.56 -9.90
C SER A 198 -4.52 -14.43 -10.98
N ASN A 199 -4.61 -14.03 -12.24
CA ASN A 199 -3.96 -14.69 -13.36
C ASN A 199 -2.63 -13.97 -13.67
N ILE A 200 -1.51 -14.70 -13.63
CA ILE A 200 -0.18 -14.19 -14.02
C ILE A 200 -0.06 -13.93 -15.53
N ARG A 201 -0.94 -14.55 -16.31
CA ARG A 201 -1.01 -14.43 -17.76
C ARG A 201 0.37 -14.68 -18.39
N SER A 202 0.91 -13.76 -19.20
CA SER A 202 2.21 -13.92 -19.88
C SER A 202 3.40 -13.36 -19.08
N SER A 203 3.23 -12.93 -17.83
CA SER A 203 4.31 -12.30 -17.06
C SER A 203 5.43 -13.28 -16.74
N SER A 204 6.67 -12.83 -16.90
CA SER A 204 7.89 -13.61 -16.69
C SER A 204 8.22 -13.84 -15.21
N ALA A 205 7.71 -12.99 -14.31
CA ALA A 205 7.90 -13.08 -12.87
C ALA A 205 6.87 -12.22 -12.10
N ILE A 206 6.84 -12.37 -10.78
CA ILE A 206 6.09 -11.52 -9.86
C ILE A 206 7.03 -10.89 -8.82
N ILE A 207 6.80 -9.63 -8.51
CA ILE A 207 7.39 -8.93 -7.36
C ILE A 207 6.29 -8.69 -6.33
N PHE A 208 6.56 -9.02 -5.07
CA PHE A 208 5.75 -8.59 -3.94
C PHE A 208 6.53 -7.58 -3.11
N ASN A 209 5.89 -6.45 -2.78
CA ASN A 209 6.39 -5.56 -1.74
C ASN A 209 6.12 -6.19 -0.36
N THR A 210 6.84 -7.26 -0.02
CA THR A 210 6.70 -7.96 1.26
C THR A 210 8.04 -8.48 1.74
N ILE A 211 8.08 -8.94 2.98
CA ILE A 211 9.28 -9.43 3.65
C ILE A 211 9.06 -10.93 3.88
N HIS A 212 9.97 -11.76 3.39
CA HIS A 212 9.85 -13.22 3.47
C HIS A 212 9.51 -13.70 4.90
N CYS A 213 10.17 -13.16 5.92
CA CYS A 213 9.95 -13.55 7.31
C CYS A 213 8.59 -13.14 7.91
N LEU A 214 7.84 -12.24 7.26
CA LEU A 214 6.49 -11.86 7.68
C LEU A 214 5.41 -12.75 7.05
N GLU A 215 5.67 -13.27 5.85
CA GLU A 215 4.67 -13.96 5.01
C GLU A 215 5.16 -15.29 4.43
N GLU A 216 6.03 -16.02 5.14
CA GLU A 216 6.63 -17.28 4.67
C GLU A 216 5.59 -18.31 4.18
N SER A 217 4.54 -18.56 4.96
CA SER A 217 3.47 -19.51 4.59
C SER A 217 2.68 -19.05 3.35
N PRO A 218 2.15 -17.80 3.28
CA PRO A 218 1.55 -17.28 2.06
C PRO A 218 2.47 -17.32 0.83
N LEU A 219 3.74 -16.97 0.97
CA LEU A 219 4.71 -17.00 -0.13
C LEU A 219 4.95 -18.44 -0.61
N ALA A 220 5.08 -19.41 0.29
CA ALA A 220 5.21 -20.82 -0.06
C ALA A 220 4.00 -21.34 -0.85
N GLN A 221 2.78 -20.90 -0.52
CA GLN A 221 1.57 -21.23 -1.27
C GLN A 221 1.58 -20.60 -2.67
N LEU A 222 1.99 -19.33 -2.78
CA LEU A 222 2.11 -18.65 -4.07
C LEU A 222 3.14 -19.33 -4.98
N HIS A 223 4.28 -19.79 -4.44
CA HIS A 223 5.28 -20.56 -5.18
C HIS A 223 4.74 -21.90 -5.71
N GLN A 224 3.75 -22.51 -5.05
CA GLN A 224 3.08 -23.72 -5.54
C GLN A 224 2.02 -23.41 -6.61
N GLN A 225 1.36 -22.26 -6.48
CA GLN A 225 0.30 -21.83 -7.40
C GLN A 225 0.88 -21.33 -8.74
N PHE A 226 2.05 -20.72 -8.71
CA PHE A 226 2.61 -19.99 -9.83
C PHE A 226 3.90 -20.61 -10.34
N GLN A 227 3.99 -20.79 -11.66
CA GLN A 227 5.13 -21.44 -12.32
C GLN A 227 6.21 -20.45 -12.78
N VAL A 228 6.24 -19.26 -12.19
CA VAL A 228 7.21 -18.19 -12.49
C VAL A 228 7.94 -17.78 -11.22
N PRO A 229 9.15 -17.21 -11.33
CA PRO A 229 9.84 -16.65 -10.17
C PRO A 229 8.99 -15.63 -9.41
N ILE A 230 9.05 -15.70 -8.08
CA ILE A 230 8.40 -14.75 -7.17
C ILE A 230 9.49 -14.12 -6.32
N PHE A 231 9.53 -12.79 -6.31
CA PHE A 231 10.51 -12.00 -5.59
C PHE A 231 9.84 -11.20 -4.46
N ALA A 232 10.08 -11.60 -3.21
CA ALA A 232 9.63 -10.85 -2.03
C ALA A 232 10.63 -9.72 -1.70
N ILE A 233 10.50 -8.60 -2.42
CA ILE A 233 11.44 -7.47 -2.34
C ILE A 233 10.79 -6.37 -1.50
N GLY A 234 10.86 -6.53 -0.19
CA GLY A 234 10.28 -5.56 0.74
C GLY A 234 11.12 -5.34 2.00
N PRO A 235 10.81 -4.27 2.75
CA PRO A 235 9.81 -3.26 2.40
C PRO A 235 10.44 -2.21 1.48
N LEU A 236 9.80 -1.93 0.34
CA LEU A 236 10.37 -1.08 -0.71
C LEU A 236 10.71 0.35 -0.22
N HIS A 237 9.96 0.89 0.74
CA HIS A 237 10.21 2.22 1.29
C HIS A 237 11.54 2.35 2.06
N LYS A 238 12.18 1.25 2.46
CA LYS A 238 13.52 1.24 3.09
C LYS A 238 14.65 0.92 2.12
N LEU A 239 14.36 0.19 1.04
CA LEU A 239 15.35 -0.19 0.03
C LEU A 239 15.72 0.97 -0.90
N ALA A 240 14.90 2.03 -0.93
CA ALA A 240 15.09 3.19 -1.78
C ALA A 240 15.47 4.45 -0.97
N PRO A 241 16.44 5.26 -1.43
CA PRO A 241 16.59 6.63 -1.00
C PRO A 241 15.27 7.39 -1.12
N THR A 242 14.92 8.15 -0.09
CA THR A 242 13.66 8.90 0.00
C THR A 242 13.51 9.89 -1.15
N SER A 243 12.69 9.54 -2.14
CA SER A 243 12.04 10.53 -3.00
C SER A 243 10.63 10.75 -2.47
N ALA A 244 10.33 11.99 -2.07
CA ALA A 244 9.07 12.36 -1.46
C ALA A 244 7.95 12.41 -2.51
N VAL A 245 7.28 11.27 -2.74
CA VAL A 245 6.01 11.25 -3.48
C VAL A 245 4.90 11.39 -2.45
N SER A 246 4.53 12.62 -2.13
CA SER A 246 3.38 12.86 -1.27
C SER A 246 2.14 13.18 -2.10
N LEU A 247 0.99 12.64 -1.68
CA LEU A 247 -0.28 12.80 -2.39
C LEU A 247 -0.87 14.20 -2.28
N LEU A 248 -0.51 14.88 -1.21
CA LEU A 248 -0.83 16.26 -0.88
C LEU A 248 0.41 16.93 -0.33
N GLN A 249 0.43 18.26 -0.30
CA GLN A 249 1.49 19.00 0.35
C GLN A 249 1.62 18.55 1.81
N GLU A 250 2.78 18.00 2.16
CA GLU A 250 3.06 17.54 3.53
C GLU A 250 3.14 18.74 4.48
N ASP A 251 2.41 18.68 5.57
CA ASP A 251 2.57 19.62 6.68
C ASP A 251 3.73 19.15 7.56
N THR A 252 4.92 19.68 7.28
CA THR A 252 6.12 19.42 8.08
C THR A 252 6.11 20.14 9.43
N GLY A 253 5.15 21.06 9.66
CA GLY A 253 4.96 21.77 10.93
C GLY A 253 4.57 20.85 12.08
N CYS A 254 4.10 19.63 11.79
CA CYS A 254 3.84 18.62 12.82
C CYS A 254 5.13 18.03 13.44
N ILE A 255 6.28 18.09 12.75
CA ILE A 255 7.55 17.56 13.30
C ILE A 255 8.04 18.40 14.49
N PRO A 256 8.13 19.75 14.41
CA PRO A 256 8.41 20.59 15.58
C PRO A 256 7.42 20.45 16.74
N TRP A 257 6.18 20.01 16.47
CA TRP A 257 5.23 19.70 17.53
C TRP A 257 5.59 18.38 18.23
N LEU A 258 6.00 17.36 17.47
CA LEU A 258 6.49 16.08 17.99
C LEU A 258 7.79 16.23 18.80
N ASP A 259 8.70 17.13 18.40
CA ASP A 259 9.96 17.41 19.10
C ASP A 259 9.73 17.84 20.57
N LYS A 260 8.56 18.41 20.88
CA LYS A 260 8.18 18.88 22.22
C LYS A 260 7.55 17.79 23.08
N GLN A 261 7.25 16.63 22.51
CA GLN A 261 6.55 15.54 23.19
C GLN A 261 7.54 14.58 23.83
N THR A 262 7.10 13.87 24.86
CA THR A 262 7.91 12.84 25.51
C THR A 262 8.04 11.59 24.64
N HIS A 263 9.08 10.80 24.87
CA HIS A 263 9.31 9.53 24.16
C HIS A 263 8.10 8.58 24.29
N ASN A 264 7.70 7.94 23.19
CA ASN A 264 6.57 7.01 23.11
C ASN A 264 5.23 7.53 23.69
N SER A 265 4.99 8.84 23.74
CA SER A 265 3.74 9.38 24.30
C SER A 265 2.66 9.72 23.30
N VAL A 266 3.01 9.91 22.02
CA VAL A 266 2.07 10.34 20.99
C VAL A 266 1.44 9.14 20.30
N ILE A 267 0.13 9.17 20.13
CA ILE A 267 -0.54 8.29 19.16
C ILE A 267 -0.69 9.02 17.81
N TYR A 268 -0.16 8.44 16.75
CA TYR A 268 -0.36 8.91 15.39
C TYR A 268 -1.64 8.28 14.80
N VAL A 269 -2.48 9.05 14.11
CA VAL A 269 -3.74 8.57 13.55
C VAL A 269 -3.81 8.91 12.06
N SER A 270 -3.96 7.90 11.21
CA SER A 270 -4.11 8.05 9.75
C SER A 270 -4.87 6.87 9.13
N LEU A 271 -6.03 7.17 8.54
CA LEU A 271 -6.87 6.18 7.86
C LEU A 271 -6.60 6.07 6.35
N GLY A 272 -5.43 6.53 5.91
CA GLY A 272 -4.99 6.41 4.52
C GLY A 272 -5.55 7.48 3.60
N SER A 273 -5.37 7.27 2.30
CA SER A 273 -5.68 8.26 1.27
C SER A 273 -7.11 8.20 0.76
N ILE A 274 -7.81 7.07 0.95
CA ILE A 274 -9.10 6.78 0.30
C ILE A 274 -10.24 6.72 1.30
N ALA A 275 -10.01 6.29 2.54
CA ALA A 275 -11.08 6.13 3.51
C ALA A 275 -11.81 7.45 3.78
N HIS A 276 -13.11 7.32 4.04
CA HIS A 276 -14.00 8.40 4.46
C HIS A 276 -14.42 8.17 5.91
N LEU A 277 -14.72 9.26 6.60
CA LEU A 277 -15.30 9.26 7.93
C LEU A 277 -16.64 9.97 7.85
N ASP A 278 -17.70 9.33 8.32
CA ASP A 278 -18.94 10.04 8.58
C ASP A 278 -18.83 10.93 9.83
N GLN A 279 -19.83 11.78 10.06
CA GLN A 279 -19.81 12.75 11.16
C GLN A 279 -19.86 12.08 12.54
N ASP A 280 -20.58 10.96 12.65
CA ASP A 280 -20.72 10.23 13.91
C ASP A 280 -19.39 9.56 14.27
N GLN A 281 -18.76 8.87 13.31
CA GLN A 281 -17.42 8.30 13.44
C GLN A 281 -16.38 9.36 13.79
N LEU A 282 -16.40 10.52 13.13
CA LEU A 282 -15.50 11.63 13.44
C LEU A 282 -15.65 12.08 14.89
N SER A 283 -16.89 12.24 15.37
CA SER A 283 -17.21 12.64 16.74
C SER A 283 -16.76 11.59 17.76
N GLU A 284 -17.06 10.32 17.52
CA GLU A 284 -16.68 9.22 18.42
C GLU A 284 -15.15 9.06 18.49
N MET A 285 -14.45 9.16 17.35
CA MET A 285 -12.98 9.14 17.29
C MET A 285 -12.37 10.33 18.04
N ALA A 286 -12.89 11.55 17.80
CA ALA A 286 -12.42 12.76 18.46
C ALA A 286 -12.54 12.65 19.98
N TRP A 287 -13.72 12.28 20.47
CA TRP A 287 -13.95 12.14 21.91
C TRP A 287 -13.22 10.94 22.52
N GLY A 288 -13.04 9.84 21.79
CA GLY A 288 -12.21 8.72 22.22
C GLY A 288 -10.74 9.14 22.45
N LEU A 289 -10.17 9.90 21.52
CA LEU A 289 -8.83 10.48 21.64
C LEU A 289 -8.75 11.48 22.80
N ALA A 290 -9.73 12.39 22.91
CA ALA A 290 -9.79 13.38 23.99
C ALA A 290 -9.88 12.74 25.39
N ASN A 291 -10.66 11.66 25.52
CA ASN A 291 -10.88 10.96 26.78
C ASN A 291 -9.68 10.09 27.19
N SER A 292 -8.91 9.57 26.23
CA SER A 292 -7.70 8.78 26.49
C SER A 292 -6.59 9.55 27.24
N LYS A 293 -6.67 10.89 27.23
CA LYS A 293 -5.65 11.81 27.75
C LYS A 293 -4.24 11.59 27.17
N GLN A 294 -4.10 10.88 26.03
CA GLN A 294 -2.85 10.80 25.28
C GLN A 294 -2.69 11.99 24.34
N PRO A 295 -1.47 12.54 24.18
CA PRO A 295 -1.15 13.40 23.05
C PRO A 295 -1.37 12.66 21.73
N PHE A 296 -1.88 13.33 20.71
CA PHE A 296 -2.14 12.70 19.42
C PHE A 296 -1.85 13.61 18.23
N LEU A 297 -1.36 13.01 17.15
CA LEU A 297 -1.23 13.62 15.85
C LEU A 297 -2.22 12.95 14.91
N TRP A 298 -3.20 13.69 14.39
CA TRP A 298 -4.28 13.14 13.55
C TRP A 298 -4.27 13.76 12.16
N VAL A 299 -4.15 12.90 11.14
CA VAL A 299 -4.34 13.28 9.75
C VAL A 299 -5.81 13.20 9.39
N ILE A 300 -6.42 14.34 9.07
CA ILE A 300 -7.77 14.42 8.50
C ILE A 300 -7.63 15.01 7.10
N ARG A 301 -7.84 14.21 6.06
CA ARG A 301 -7.68 14.66 4.68
C ARG A 301 -8.84 15.58 4.27
N PRO A 302 -8.59 16.64 3.49
CA PRO A 302 -9.68 17.42 2.91
C PRO A 302 -10.64 16.57 2.06
N GLY A 303 -11.94 16.74 2.26
CA GLY A 303 -12.98 15.95 1.60
C GLY A 303 -13.06 14.48 2.04
N SER A 304 -12.43 14.11 3.17
CA SER A 304 -12.65 12.79 3.78
C SER A 304 -13.95 12.71 4.59
N ILE A 305 -14.52 13.87 4.94
CA ILE A 305 -15.77 14.01 5.69
C ILE A 305 -16.85 14.55 4.74
N PRO A 306 -17.95 13.81 4.50
CA PRO A 306 -19.02 14.29 3.64
C PRO A 306 -19.58 15.65 4.09
N GLY A 307 -19.64 16.61 3.18
CA GLY A 307 -20.18 17.95 3.44
C GLY A 307 -19.26 18.90 4.23
N SER A 308 -18.00 18.53 4.47
CA SER A 308 -17.00 19.36 5.17
C SER A 308 -15.69 19.39 4.37
N GLU A 309 -15.08 20.57 4.23
CA GLU A 309 -13.80 20.69 3.53
C GLU A 309 -12.65 20.13 4.36
N TRP A 310 -12.71 20.27 5.69
CA TRP A 310 -11.75 19.72 6.64
C TRP A 310 -12.39 19.59 8.04
N ILE A 311 -11.88 20.30 9.05
CA ILE A 311 -12.31 20.22 10.46
C ILE A 311 -13.32 21.30 10.88
N GLU A 312 -13.92 22.00 9.92
CA GLU A 312 -14.92 23.04 10.20
C GLU A 312 -16.15 22.47 10.92
N SER A 313 -16.46 21.20 10.68
CA SER A 313 -17.54 20.46 11.36
C SER A 313 -17.18 19.96 12.76
N MET A 314 -15.91 20.07 13.20
CA MET A 314 -15.52 19.66 14.55
C MET A 314 -15.95 20.68 15.60
N ASP A 315 -16.49 20.17 16.71
CA ASP A 315 -16.96 20.95 17.85
C ASP A 315 -15.84 21.82 18.46
N GLU A 316 -16.18 23.07 18.79
CA GLU A 316 -15.27 24.00 19.48
C GLU A 316 -14.96 23.53 20.90
N GLU A 317 -15.89 22.85 21.58
CA GLU A 317 -15.63 22.24 22.90
C GLU A 317 -14.51 21.20 22.79
N PHE A 318 -14.52 20.38 21.75
CA PHE A 318 -13.46 19.42 21.49
C PHE A 318 -12.13 20.12 21.23
N LYS A 319 -12.09 21.13 20.34
CA LYS A 319 -10.85 21.87 20.00
C LYS A 319 -10.21 22.48 21.24
N GLU A 320 -11.01 23.11 22.09
CA GLU A 320 -10.55 23.69 23.36
C GLU A 320 -10.06 22.60 24.34
N CYS A 321 -10.76 21.46 24.43
CA CYS A 321 -10.39 20.34 25.30
C CYS A 321 -9.02 19.74 24.98
N VAL A 322 -8.61 19.77 23.71
CA VAL A 322 -7.37 19.10 23.23
C VAL A 322 -6.26 20.04 22.78
N LYS A 323 -6.46 21.37 22.87
CA LYS A 323 -5.57 22.39 22.31
C LYS A 323 -4.07 22.22 22.62
N ASP A 324 -3.74 21.76 23.83
CA ASP A 324 -2.36 21.60 24.29
C ASP A 324 -1.76 20.20 23.99
N ARG A 325 -2.57 19.28 23.43
CA ARG A 325 -2.26 17.84 23.33
C ARG A 325 -2.52 17.26 21.94
N ALA A 326 -3.15 18.01 21.04
CA ALA A 326 -3.49 17.57 19.70
C ALA A 326 -2.69 18.34 18.64
N CYS A 327 -2.30 17.63 17.59
CA CYS A 327 -1.85 18.20 16.33
C CYS A 327 -2.70 17.60 15.21
N ILE A 328 -3.59 18.41 14.62
CA ILE A 328 -4.46 17.96 13.53
C ILE A 328 -3.97 18.59 12.23
N VAL A 329 -3.64 17.77 11.23
CA VAL A 329 -3.08 18.22 9.96
C VAL A 329 -3.83 17.62 8.77
N LYS A 330 -3.77 18.29 7.62
CA LYS A 330 -4.40 17.80 6.38
C LYS A 330 -3.67 16.60 5.79
N TRP A 331 -2.35 16.60 5.90
CA TRP A 331 -1.47 15.56 5.39
C TRP A 331 -0.13 15.62 6.12
N ALA A 332 0.38 14.48 6.59
CA ALA A 332 1.63 14.41 7.35
C ALA A 332 2.73 13.71 6.55
N PRO A 333 4.01 14.05 6.78
CA PRO A 333 5.15 13.26 6.29
C PRO A 333 5.22 11.93 7.06
N GLN A 334 4.29 11.00 6.78
CA GLN A 334 4.00 9.81 7.59
C GLN A 334 5.26 9.01 7.96
N LYS A 335 6.17 8.78 7.01
CA LYS A 335 7.44 8.08 7.26
C LYS A 335 8.30 8.77 8.33
N LYS A 336 8.37 10.10 8.32
CA LYS A 336 9.10 10.88 9.34
C LYS A 336 8.37 10.87 10.68
N VAL A 337 7.03 10.97 10.66
CA VAL A 337 6.21 10.91 11.87
C VAL A 337 6.35 9.56 12.56
N LEU A 338 6.16 8.46 11.84
CA LEU A 338 6.30 7.10 12.38
C LEU A 338 7.71 6.82 12.91
N ALA A 339 8.75 7.35 12.25
CA ALA A 339 10.13 7.22 12.72
C ALA A 339 10.51 8.14 13.89
N HIS A 340 9.62 9.03 14.33
CA HIS A 340 9.92 10.00 15.39
C HIS A 340 9.80 9.38 16.78
N ASP A 341 10.79 9.62 17.66
CA ASP A 341 10.89 9.02 19.00
C ASP A 341 9.68 9.28 19.92
N ALA A 342 8.96 10.37 19.71
CA ALA A 342 7.73 10.68 20.44
C ALA A 342 6.55 9.75 20.10
N VAL A 343 6.52 9.13 18.90
CA VAL A 343 5.41 8.30 18.46
C VAL A 343 5.47 6.93 19.11
N GLY A 344 4.53 6.67 20.02
CA GLY A 344 4.42 5.42 20.75
C GLY A 344 3.41 4.45 20.14
N GLY A 345 2.53 4.88 19.25
CA GLY A 345 1.51 4.02 18.66
C GLY A 345 0.92 4.61 17.38
N PHE A 346 0.38 3.73 16.54
CA PHE A 346 -0.22 4.12 15.27
C PHE A 346 -1.65 3.58 15.15
N TRP A 347 -2.64 4.45 15.08
CA TRP A 347 -4.00 4.09 14.71
C TRP A 347 -4.15 4.18 13.19
N SER A 348 -4.35 3.02 12.57
CA SER A 348 -4.29 2.84 11.13
C SER A 348 -5.47 2.06 10.59
N HIS A 349 -5.83 2.39 9.34
CA HIS A 349 -6.70 1.57 8.50
C HIS A 349 -6.07 0.25 8.04
N CYS A 350 -4.82 -0.06 8.39
CA CYS A 350 -4.14 -1.31 8.04
C CYS A 350 -3.88 -1.51 6.54
N GLY A 351 -3.76 -0.43 5.77
CA GLY A 351 -3.22 -0.50 4.41
C GLY A 351 -1.80 -1.09 4.42
N TRP A 352 -1.46 -1.86 3.39
CA TRP A 352 -0.22 -2.65 3.38
C TRP A 352 1.06 -1.81 3.50
N ASN A 353 1.15 -0.70 2.77
CA ASN A 353 2.31 0.20 2.85
C ASN A 353 2.47 0.79 4.26
N SER A 354 1.40 1.31 4.87
CA SER A 354 1.41 1.85 6.24
C SER A 354 1.76 0.77 7.27
N THR A 355 1.34 -0.47 7.04
CA THR A 355 1.69 -1.62 7.88
C THR A 355 3.19 -1.88 7.86
N LEU A 356 3.80 -1.94 6.67
CA LEU A 356 5.24 -2.12 6.50
C LEU A 356 6.04 -0.94 7.07
N GLU A 357 5.57 0.30 6.90
CA GLU A 357 6.21 1.49 7.47
C GLU A 357 6.25 1.41 9.00
N SER A 358 5.13 1.07 9.65
CA SER A 358 5.03 0.96 11.11
C SER A 358 5.90 -0.16 11.67
N ILE A 359 5.83 -1.36 11.09
CA ILE A 359 6.69 -2.50 11.49
C ILE A 359 8.16 -2.14 11.27
N GLY A 360 8.48 -1.48 10.16
CA GLY A 360 9.84 -1.08 9.82
C GLY A 360 10.46 -0.05 10.77
N VAL A 361 9.67 0.66 11.58
CA VAL A 361 10.19 1.58 12.60
C VAL A 361 9.97 1.09 14.03
N GLY A 362 9.18 0.04 14.24
CA GLY A 362 8.93 -0.56 15.56
C GLY A 362 7.76 0.08 16.31
N VAL A 363 6.72 0.54 15.61
CA VAL A 363 5.55 1.18 16.22
C VAL A 363 4.35 0.20 16.19
N PRO A 364 3.71 -0.10 17.34
CA PRO A 364 2.55 -0.99 17.40
C PRO A 364 1.27 -0.29 16.91
N ILE A 365 0.28 -1.07 16.48
CA ILE A 365 -0.84 -0.56 15.66
C ILE A 365 -2.21 -0.78 16.32
N ILE A 366 -3.04 0.26 16.43
CA ILE A 366 -4.51 0.10 16.56
C ILE A 366 -5.09 -0.04 15.17
N CYS A 367 -5.75 -1.17 14.92
CA CYS A 367 -6.25 -1.58 13.62
C CYS A 367 -7.73 -1.20 13.49
N GLN A 368 -8.06 -0.33 12.54
CA GLN A 368 -9.42 0.01 12.13
C GLN A 368 -9.57 -0.24 10.62
N PRO A 369 -9.59 -1.51 10.17
CA PRO A 369 -9.73 -1.78 8.75
C PRO A 369 -11.06 -1.21 8.23
N CYS A 370 -11.01 -0.59 7.05
CA CYS A 370 -12.18 0.02 6.43
C CYS A 370 -12.74 -0.86 5.29
N PHE A 371 -11.87 -1.50 4.49
CA PHE A 371 -12.25 -2.27 3.31
C PHE A 371 -11.11 -3.12 2.74
N GLY A 372 -11.45 -4.05 1.85
CA GLY A 372 -10.50 -4.76 1.01
C GLY A 372 -9.46 -5.53 1.82
N ASP A 373 -8.20 -5.44 1.40
CA ASP A 373 -7.06 -6.15 2.01
C ASP A 373 -6.79 -5.76 3.47
N GLN A 374 -7.35 -4.64 3.94
CA GLN A 374 -7.13 -4.12 5.28
C GLN A 374 -7.60 -5.09 6.37
N ASN A 375 -8.70 -5.82 6.13
CA ASN A 375 -9.21 -6.82 7.08
C ASN A 375 -8.22 -7.99 7.24
N VAL A 376 -7.63 -8.44 6.12
CA VAL A 376 -6.59 -9.48 6.12
C VAL A 376 -5.36 -8.98 6.89
N ASN A 377 -4.90 -7.77 6.59
CA ASN A 377 -3.74 -7.16 7.22
C ASN A 377 -3.97 -6.97 8.74
N ALA A 378 -5.13 -6.46 9.15
CA ALA A 378 -5.52 -6.29 10.56
C ALA A 378 -5.51 -7.62 11.31
N ARG A 379 -6.01 -8.69 10.68
CA ARG A 379 -6.01 -10.02 11.28
C ARG A 379 -4.59 -10.57 11.49
N TYR A 380 -3.69 -10.36 10.54
CA TYR A 380 -2.27 -10.73 10.69
C TYR A 380 -1.59 -9.90 11.79
N LEU A 381 -1.81 -8.59 11.81
CA LEU A 381 -1.29 -7.69 12.84
C LEU A 381 -1.68 -8.12 14.26
N THR A 382 -2.91 -8.60 14.44
CA THR A 382 -3.47 -8.92 15.76
C THR A 382 -3.29 -10.37 16.18
N HIS A 383 -3.39 -11.34 15.25
CA HIS A 383 -3.42 -12.77 15.60
C HIS A 383 -2.15 -13.52 15.21
N GLU A 384 -1.52 -13.16 14.09
CA GLU A 384 -0.28 -13.81 13.63
C GLU A 384 0.94 -13.16 14.31
N TRP A 385 1.12 -11.86 14.11
CA TRP A 385 2.29 -11.13 14.60
C TRP A 385 2.11 -10.57 16.01
N LYS A 386 0.84 -10.35 16.42
CA LYS A 386 0.46 -9.82 17.74
C LYS A 386 1.13 -8.49 18.07
N VAL A 387 1.23 -7.61 17.08
CA VAL A 387 1.80 -6.25 17.17
C VAL A 387 0.73 -5.16 17.09
N GLY A 388 -0.54 -5.56 17.05
CA GLY A 388 -1.64 -4.62 17.03
C GLY A 388 -2.88 -5.10 17.77
N LEU A 389 -3.81 -4.15 17.94
CA LEU A 389 -5.11 -4.33 18.58
C LEU A 389 -6.21 -3.87 17.62
N GLU A 390 -7.19 -4.71 17.37
CA GLU A 390 -8.27 -4.44 16.41
C GLU A 390 -9.47 -3.80 17.11
N LEU A 391 -9.99 -2.75 16.49
CA LEU A 391 -11.27 -2.15 16.84
C LEU A 391 -12.36 -2.95 16.13
N GLU A 392 -12.84 -4.01 16.77
CA GLU A 392 -13.97 -4.79 16.26
C GLU A 392 -15.31 -4.16 16.70
N GLY A 393 -16.27 -4.09 15.77
CA GLY A 393 -17.64 -3.63 16.06
C GLY A 393 -17.85 -2.15 15.81
N GLU A 394 -18.82 -1.57 16.51
CA GLU A 394 -19.20 -0.17 16.37
C GLU A 394 -18.13 0.78 16.94
N ILE A 395 -17.90 1.89 16.24
CA ILE A 395 -16.91 2.91 16.62
C ILE A 395 -17.51 3.77 17.72
N GLU A 396 -17.34 3.34 18.97
CA GLU A 396 -17.79 4.07 20.16
C GLU A 396 -16.61 4.67 20.92
N ARG A 397 -16.70 5.94 21.33
CA ARG A 397 -15.65 6.69 22.04
C ARG A 397 -15.08 5.96 23.25
N GLY A 398 -15.90 5.19 23.97
CA GLY A 398 -15.46 4.40 25.11
C GLY A 398 -14.55 3.23 24.70
N THR A 399 -14.87 2.55 23.60
CA THR A 399 -14.03 1.50 23.02
C THR A 399 -12.72 2.07 22.48
N LEU A 400 -12.80 3.21 21.81
CA LEU A 400 -11.63 3.92 21.27
C LEU A 400 -10.70 4.42 22.38
N GLU A 401 -11.25 5.03 23.44
CA GLU A 401 -10.49 5.43 24.62
C GLU A 401 -9.73 4.24 25.22
N ARG A 402 -10.43 3.11 25.42
CA ARG A 402 -9.82 1.90 25.98
C ARG A 402 -8.71 1.37 25.08
N ALA A 403 -8.91 1.32 23.76
CA ALA A 403 -7.89 0.88 22.81
C ALA A 403 -6.63 1.74 22.88
N VAL A 404 -6.78 3.07 22.87
CA VAL A 404 -5.66 4.02 22.99
C VAL A 404 -4.93 3.84 24.32
N ARG A 405 -5.66 3.74 25.44
CA ARG A 405 -5.05 3.50 26.76
C ARG A 405 -4.34 2.15 26.83
N THR A 406 -4.91 1.10 26.23
CA THR A 406 -4.33 -0.25 26.21
C THR A 406 -2.99 -0.25 25.48
N LEU A 407 -2.95 0.29 24.26
CA LEU A 407 -1.72 0.35 23.47
C LEU A 407 -0.63 1.22 24.13
N MET A 408 -1.04 2.34 24.73
CA MET A 408 -0.09 3.39 25.16
C MET A 408 0.36 3.27 26.62
N LYS A 409 -0.43 2.62 27.49
CA LYS A 409 -0.22 2.65 28.95
C LYS A 409 -0.36 1.32 29.67
N GLN A 410 -0.81 0.26 29.00
CA GLN A 410 -1.02 -1.04 29.63
C GLN A 410 0.05 -2.05 29.20
N LYS A 411 0.16 -3.14 29.98
CA LYS A 411 1.15 -4.20 29.77
C LYS A 411 1.01 -4.84 28.39
N GLU A 412 -0.22 -5.00 27.92
CA GLU A 412 -0.54 -5.52 26.60
C GLU A 412 0.12 -4.68 25.49
N GLY A 413 0.10 -3.35 25.63
CA GLY A 413 0.77 -2.43 24.72
C GLY A 413 2.30 -2.51 24.79
N GLU A 414 2.88 -2.74 25.97
CA GLU A 414 4.31 -2.99 26.15
C GLU A 414 4.74 -4.30 25.46
N GLU A 415 3.95 -5.36 25.58
CA GLU A 415 4.19 -6.64 24.90
C GLU A 415 4.12 -6.50 23.38
N MET A 416 3.14 -5.76 22.85
CA MET A 416 3.05 -5.45 21.41
C MET A 416 4.27 -4.65 20.94
N ARG A 417 4.74 -3.69 21.75
CA ARG A 417 5.94 -2.90 21.45
C ARG A 417 7.19 -3.77 21.37
N GLN A 418 7.37 -4.72 22.29
CA GLN A 418 8.50 -5.64 22.23
C GLN A 418 8.44 -6.50 20.97
N ARG A 419 7.26 -7.05 20.64
CA ARG A 419 7.09 -7.89 19.44
C ARG A 419 7.35 -7.12 18.15
N VAL A 420 6.91 -5.86 18.04
CA VAL A 420 7.16 -5.07 16.83
C VAL A 420 8.62 -4.66 16.70
N LEU A 421 9.34 -4.49 17.82
CA LEU A 421 10.80 -4.29 17.80
C LEU A 421 11.54 -5.55 17.31
N ASP A 422 11.09 -6.74 17.72
CA ASP A 422 11.64 -8.00 17.21
C ASP A 422 11.38 -8.14 15.70
N LEU A 423 10.18 -7.78 15.22
CA LEU A 423 9.87 -7.76 13.79
C LEU A 423 10.71 -6.71 13.04
N LYS A 424 10.85 -5.50 13.58
CA LYS A 424 11.73 -4.46 13.03
C LYS A 424 13.14 -4.99 12.81
N HIS A 425 13.69 -5.68 13.80
CA HIS A 425 15.01 -6.29 13.66
C HIS A 425 15.06 -7.32 12.52
N LYS A 426 14.04 -8.18 12.39
CA LYS A 426 13.94 -9.12 11.25
C LYS A 426 13.83 -8.41 9.90
N VAL A 427 13.13 -7.29 9.85
CA VAL A 427 13.07 -6.43 8.66
C VAL A 427 14.45 -5.91 8.30
N GLU A 428 15.18 -5.35 9.27
CA GLU A 428 16.55 -4.84 9.10
C GLU A 428 17.52 -5.93 8.62
N VAL A 429 17.45 -7.13 9.19
CA VAL A 429 18.26 -8.28 8.75
C VAL A 429 17.90 -8.70 7.32
N SER A 430 16.61 -8.66 6.96
CA SER A 430 16.14 -9.11 5.64
C SER A 430 16.57 -8.17 4.51
N ILE A 431 16.73 -6.87 4.77
CA ILE A 431 17.25 -5.88 3.82
C ILE A 431 18.77 -5.68 3.90
N GLY A 432 19.44 -6.28 4.89
CA GLY A 432 20.89 -6.24 5.03
C GLY A 432 21.62 -7.13 4.03
N ASP A 433 22.95 -7.09 4.07
CA ASP A 433 23.80 -7.96 3.25
C ASP A 433 23.52 -9.44 3.57
N GLY A 434 23.22 -10.22 2.54
CA GLY A 434 22.85 -11.64 2.69
C GLY A 434 21.42 -11.90 3.20
N GLY A 435 20.62 -10.87 3.41
CA GLY A 435 19.19 -10.99 3.75
C GLY A 435 18.32 -11.41 2.55
N TYR A 436 17.16 -12.00 2.83
CA TYR A 436 16.24 -12.51 1.80
C TYR A 436 15.82 -11.44 0.78
N SER A 437 15.48 -10.22 1.24
CA SER A 437 15.04 -9.14 0.33
C SER A 437 16.17 -8.70 -0.60
N SER A 438 17.40 -8.62 -0.09
CA SER A 438 18.60 -8.30 -0.86
C SER A 438 18.95 -9.40 -1.87
N HIS A 439 18.74 -10.66 -1.49
CA HIS A 439 18.93 -11.81 -2.37
C HIS A 439 17.91 -11.81 -3.52
N TYR A 440 16.61 -11.69 -3.22
CA TYR A 440 15.57 -11.59 -4.26
C TYR A 440 15.76 -10.39 -5.17
N LEU A 441 16.26 -9.26 -4.65
CA LEU A 441 16.61 -8.11 -5.48
C LEU A 441 17.76 -8.44 -6.45
N SER A 442 18.77 -9.19 -5.99
CA SER A 442 19.88 -9.62 -6.83
C SER A 442 19.41 -10.57 -7.94
N GLU A 443 18.60 -11.57 -7.59
CA GLU A 443 18.02 -12.51 -8.56
C GLU A 443 17.13 -11.80 -9.59
N LEU A 444 16.35 -10.79 -9.17
CA LEU A 444 15.56 -9.98 -10.10
C LEU A 444 16.46 -9.18 -11.06
N VAL A 445 17.57 -8.62 -10.58
CA VAL A 445 18.54 -7.92 -11.45
C VAL A 445 19.17 -8.88 -12.46
N GLU A 446 19.51 -10.10 -12.05
CA GLU A 446 20.00 -11.14 -12.95
C GLU A 446 18.96 -11.50 -14.02
N LEU A 447 17.70 -11.71 -13.62
CA LEU A 447 16.59 -11.95 -14.55
C LEU A 447 16.45 -10.81 -15.57
N LEU A 448 16.42 -9.56 -15.11
CA LEU A 448 16.32 -8.39 -15.98
C LEU A 448 17.51 -8.22 -16.93
N THR A 449 18.70 -8.68 -16.53
CA THR A 449 19.91 -8.65 -17.36
C THR A 449 19.90 -9.75 -18.42
N SER A 450 19.15 -10.84 -18.18
CA SER A 450 18.99 -11.96 -19.12
C SER A 450 18.06 -11.66 -20.30
N PHE A 451 17.11 -10.74 -20.13
CA PHE A 451 16.33 -10.14 -21.23
C PHE A 451 17.22 -9.19 -22.03
#